data_AF-A0A6C0IJQ8-F1
#
_entry.id   AF-A0A6C0IJQ8-F1
#
_cell.length_a   1.000
_cell.length_b   1.000
_cell.length_c   1.000
_cell.angle_alpha   90.00
_cell.angle_beta   90.00
_cell.angle_gamma   90.00
#
_symmetry.space_group_name_H-M   'P 1'
#
loop_
_entity.id
_entity.type
_entity.pdbx_description
1 polymer ?
#
loop_
_entity_poly.entity_id
_entity_poly.type
_entity_poly.pdbx_seq_one_letter_code
_entity_poly.pdbx_strand_id
1 'polypeptide(L)'
;MPFFPRPENYPEVCNFLLLDTTNDTFNLPLATNMLTFTFAYLAYGMQENDVVKQNSFTYLFFLILLGLDTLWNYSNSCYNAIPLAVSGILGMAAGFIWGGILKSSKSTHLLYFSALGRNDVCSRPSKQTFKCEVYKNGKKIATKLSK
;
A
#
# COMPACT_ATOMS: atom_id res chain seq x y z
N MET A 1 -16.56 10.22 29.25
CA MET A 1 -15.35 11.07 29.22
C MET A 1 -14.56 10.67 27.98
N PRO A 2 -14.19 11.61 27.09
CA PRO A 2 -13.37 11.25 25.93
C PRO A 2 -12.04 10.67 26.41
N PHE A 3 -11.65 9.51 25.86
CA PHE A 3 -10.42 8.82 26.26
C PHE A 3 -9.16 9.65 25.93
N PHE A 4 -9.27 10.54 24.94
CA PHE A 4 -8.29 11.56 24.60
C PHE A 4 -9.00 12.91 24.44
N PRO A 5 -8.96 13.80 25.45
CA PRO A 5 -9.58 15.13 25.33
C PRO A 5 -8.78 16.02 24.37
N ARG A 6 -9.48 16.75 23.49
CA ARG A 6 -8.89 17.78 22.62
C ARG A 6 -8.52 19.01 23.49
N PRO A 7 -7.36 19.65 23.28
CA PRO A 7 -7.02 20.89 23.98
C PRO A 7 -7.96 22.04 23.58
N GLU A 8 -8.19 22.97 24.51
CA GLU A 8 -9.16 24.08 24.40
C GLU A 8 -8.83 25.07 23.27
N ASN A 9 -7.55 25.16 22.87
CA ASN A 9 -7.06 25.92 21.71
C ASN A 9 -6.44 24.96 20.67
N TYR A 10 -7.29 24.27 19.91
CA TYR A 10 -6.85 23.33 18.87
C TYR A 10 -6.57 24.05 17.54
N PRO A 11 -5.40 23.87 16.91
CA PRO A 11 -5.08 24.53 15.65
C PRO A 11 -6.01 24.07 14.51
N GLU A 12 -6.54 25.00 13.71
CA GLU A 12 -7.42 24.66 12.56
C GLU A 12 -6.72 23.76 11.53
N VAL A 13 -5.39 23.89 11.41
CA VAL A 13 -4.55 23.04 10.54
C VAL A 13 -4.65 21.54 10.89
N CYS A 14 -5.05 21.21 12.11
CA CYS A 14 -5.21 19.84 12.57
C CYS A 14 -6.56 19.21 12.18
N ASN A 15 -7.48 19.97 11.57
CA ASN A 15 -8.80 19.48 11.13
C ASN A 15 -8.80 18.84 9.73
N PHE A 16 -7.65 18.78 9.04
CA PHE A 16 -7.55 18.40 7.63
C PHE A 16 -8.01 16.95 7.33
N LEU A 17 -8.09 16.07 8.33
CA LEU A 17 -8.46 14.65 8.17
C LEU A 17 -9.41 14.14 9.27
N LEU A 18 -10.26 15.00 9.83
CA LEU A 18 -11.36 14.54 10.69
C LEU A 18 -12.58 14.24 9.82
N LEU A 19 -13.05 12.98 9.80
CA LEU A 19 -14.46 12.76 9.46
C LEU A 19 -15.27 13.39 10.60
N ASP A 20 -16.07 14.39 10.27
CA ASP A 20 -16.96 15.11 11.18
C ASP A 20 -18.03 14.15 11.74
N THR A 21 -17.62 13.33 12.71
CA THR A 21 -18.53 12.49 13.49
C THR A 21 -18.94 13.32 14.70
N THR A 22 -20.21 13.66 14.73
CA THR A 22 -20.92 14.68 15.54
C THR A 22 -20.84 14.58 17.06
N ASN A 23 -19.84 13.91 17.66
CA ASN A 23 -19.66 13.87 19.11
C ASN A 23 -18.17 13.74 19.44
N ASP A 24 -17.58 14.74 20.11
CA ASP A 24 -16.16 14.90 20.54
C ASP A 24 -15.55 13.78 21.42
N THR A 25 -15.97 12.54 21.24
CA THR A 25 -15.67 11.39 22.11
C THR A 25 -14.45 10.59 21.65
N PHE A 26 -14.07 10.67 20.37
CA PHE A 26 -12.99 9.86 19.79
C PHE A 26 -11.97 10.72 19.01
N ASN A 27 -11.11 11.42 19.74
CA ASN A 27 -10.05 12.26 19.15
C ASN A 27 -8.79 11.43 18.83
N LEU A 28 -8.88 10.54 17.85
CA LEU A 28 -7.71 9.84 17.32
C LEU A 28 -7.34 10.39 15.94
N PRO A 29 -6.04 10.43 15.61
CA PRO A 29 -5.60 10.87 14.29
C PRO A 29 -6.03 9.84 13.23
N LEU A 30 -7.09 10.15 12.50
CA LEU A 30 -7.65 9.28 11.44
C LEU A 30 -6.66 9.09 10.30
N ALA A 31 -5.88 10.12 9.97
CA ALA A 31 -4.80 10.07 8.99
C ALA A 31 -3.84 8.90 9.28
N THR A 32 -3.29 8.86 10.49
CA THR A 32 -2.40 7.80 10.97
C THR A 32 -3.09 6.43 10.90
N ASN A 33 -4.36 6.34 11.29
CA ASN A 33 -5.13 5.09 11.23
C ASN A 33 -5.24 4.55 9.80
N MET A 34 -5.64 5.41 8.86
CA MET A 34 -5.81 5.03 7.45
C MET A 34 -4.47 4.65 6.82
N LEU A 35 -3.42 5.43 7.09
CA LEU A 35 -2.07 5.13 6.57
C LEU A 35 -1.55 3.79 7.07
N THR A 36 -1.68 3.51 8.38
CA THR A 36 -1.21 2.22 8.92
C THR A 36 -2.10 1.05 8.53
N PHE A 37 -3.41 1.25 8.37
CA PHE A 37 -4.32 0.27 7.77
C PHE A 37 -3.89 -0.10 6.36
N THR A 38 -3.71 0.90 5.49
CA THR A 38 -3.31 0.67 4.10
C THR A 38 -1.94 -0.01 4.04
N PHE A 39 -0.99 0.45 4.85
CA PHE A 39 0.34 -0.18 4.93
C PHE A 39 0.25 -1.66 5.32
N ALA A 40 -0.48 -1.99 6.40
CA ALA A 40 -0.63 -3.36 6.87
C ALA A 40 -1.37 -4.26 5.87
N TYR A 41 -2.45 -3.75 5.26
CA TYR A 41 -3.20 -4.48 4.23
C TYR A 41 -2.34 -4.81 3.00
N LEU A 42 -1.56 -3.83 2.52
CA LEU A 42 -0.66 -4.03 1.39
C LEU A 42 0.51 -4.96 1.76
N ALA A 43 1.09 -4.80 2.96
CA ALA A 43 2.13 -5.68 3.47
C ALA A 43 1.66 -7.14 3.53
N TYR A 44 0.45 -7.37 4.03
CA TYR A 44 -0.18 -8.69 4.07
C TYR A 44 -0.27 -9.30 2.67
N GLY A 45 -0.82 -8.56 1.70
CA GLY A 45 -0.92 -9.02 0.31
C GLY A 45 0.44 -9.34 -0.32
N MET A 46 1.47 -8.51 -0.05
CA MET A 46 2.82 -8.76 -0.56
C MET A 46 3.46 -10.02 0.03
N GLN A 47 3.24 -10.27 1.32
CA GLN A 47 3.76 -11.46 2.02
C GLN A 47 3.10 -12.74 1.54
N GLU A 48 1.77 -12.73 1.40
CA GLU A 48 1.01 -13.91 0.96
C GLU A 48 1.35 -14.35 -0.47
N ASN A 49 1.76 -13.41 -1.33
CA ASN A 49 2.06 -13.68 -2.73
C ASN A 49 3.56 -13.64 -3.05
N ASP A 50 4.42 -13.53 -2.03
CA ASP A 50 5.89 -13.55 -2.15
C ASP A 50 6.47 -12.49 -3.13
N VAL A 51 5.79 -11.33 -3.23
CA VAL A 51 6.17 -10.20 -4.11
C VAL A 51 6.85 -9.05 -3.35
N VAL A 52 7.24 -9.27 -2.10
CA VAL A 52 7.89 -8.28 -1.22
C VAL A 52 9.15 -7.69 -1.85
N LYS A 53 10.02 -8.53 -2.45
CA LYS A 53 11.29 -8.06 -3.03
C LYS A 53 11.09 -7.11 -4.21
N GLN A 54 10.10 -7.40 -5.05
CA GLN A 54 9.78 -6.60 -6.24
C GLN A 54 9.11 -5.26 -5.85
N ASN A 55 8.37 -5.24 -4.75
CA ASN A 55 7.61 -4.09 -4.27
C ASN A 55 8.21 -3.49 -2.99
N SER A 56 9.52 -3.66 -2.78
CA SER A 56 10.22 -3.15 -1.59
C SER A 56 10.12 -1.62 -1.45
N PHE A 57 9.96 -0.90 -2.57
CA PHE A 57 9.70 0.53 -2.59
C PHE A 57 8.43 0.92 -1.83
N THR A 58 7.38 0.07 -1.83
CA THR A 58 6.14 0.33 -1.09
C THR A 58 6.39 0.48 0.40
N TYR A 59 7.24 -0.38 0.98
CA TYR A 59 7.60 -0.26 2.40
C TYR A 59 8.30 1.06 2.68
N LEU A 60 9.28 1.43 1.86
CA LEU A 60 10.00 2.70 2.01
C LEU A 60 9.05 3.89 1.91
N PHE A 61 8.15 3.89 0.93
CA PHE A 61 7.17 4.95 0.72
C PHE A 61 6.26 5.14 1.94
N PHE A 62 5.69 4.06 2.48
CA PHE A 62 4.82 4.16 3.66
C PHE A 62 5.57 4.55 4.94
N LEU A 63 6.83 4.12 5.11
CA LEU A 63 7.66 4.58 6.22
C LEU A 63 7.92 6.10 6.15
N ILE A 64 8.18 6.62 4.95
CA ILE A 64 8.35 8.07 4.74
C ILE A 64 7.03 8.80 5.03
N LEU A 65 5.90 8.32 4.50
CA LEU A 65 4.59 8.95 4.74
C LEU A 65 4.21 8.97 6.23
N LEU A 66 4.40 7.86 6.95
CA LEU A 66 4.14 7.79 8.39
C LEU A 66 5.09 8.70 9.19
N GLY A 67 6.35 8.81 8.75
CA GLY A 67 7.30 9.76 9.32
C GLY A 67 6.85 11.21 9.14
N LEU A 68 6.45 11.59 7.91
CA LEU A 68 5.94 12.93 7.61
C LEU A 68 4.64 13.24 8.34
N ASP A 69 3.72 12.29 8.45
CA ASP A 69 2.48 12.41 9.24
C ASP A 69 2.80 12.65 10.72
N THR A 70 3.69 11.85 11.30
CA THR A 70 4.10 12.00 12.71
C THR A 70 4.78 13.35 12.95
N LEU A 71 5.70 13.74 12.06
CA LEU A 71 6.37 15.04 12.12
C LEU A 71 5.37 16.19 12.02
N TRP A 72 4.42 16.12 11.08
CA TRP A 72 3.37 17.13 10.92
C TRP A 72 2.53 17.27 12.19
N ASN A 73 2.10 16.15 12.77
CA ASN A 73 1.31 16.14 14.00
C ASN A 73 2.08 16.73 15.19
N TYR A 74 3.39 16.47 15.27
CA TYR A 74 4.24 17.01 16.33
C TYR A 74 4.54 18.49 16.13
N SER A 75 4.94 18.90 14.93
CA SER A 75 5.26 20.30 14.60
C SER A 75 4.08 21.25 14.76
N ASN A 76 2.85 20.76 14.53
CA ASN A 76 1.64 21.56 14.69
C ASN A 76 0.94 21.33 16.05
N SER A 77 1.54 20.56 16.97
CA SER A 77 0.94 20.25 18.29
C SER A 77 -0.48 19.64 18.19
N CYS A 78 -0.76 18.88 17.13
CA CYS A 78 -2.07 18.27 16.89
C CYS A 78 -2.32 17.07 17.81
N TYR A 79 -1.33 16.18 17.96
CA TYR A 79 -1.44 14.97 18.77
C TYR A 79 -0.12 14.62 19.45
N ASN A 80 -0.22 14.06 20.65
CA ASN A 80 0.90 13.47 21.36
C ASN A 80 1.21 12.05 20.85
N ALA A 81 2.38 11.51 21.23
CA ALA A 81 2.83 10.19 20.79
C ALA A 81 1.86 9.03 21.14
N ILE A 82 1.11 9.13 22.25
CA ILE A 82 0.19 8.06 22.69
C ILE A 82 -1.02 7.92 21.74
N PRO A 83 -1.83 8.97 21.47
CA PRO A 83 -2.92 8.89 20.48
C PRO A 83 -2.45 8.42 19.10
N LEU A 84 -1.28 8.88 18.64
CA LEU A 84 -0.67 8.45 17.38
C LEU A 84 -0.36 6.95 17.38
N ALA A 85 0.28 6.44 18.44
CA ALA A 85 0.61 5.03 18.56
C ALA A 85 -0.65 4.15 18.63
N VAL A 86 -1.66 4.52 19.43
CA VAL A 86 -2.92 3.78 19.55
C VAL A 86 -3.64 3.75 18.21
N SER A 87 -3.75 4.89 17.53
CA SER A 87 -4.36 4.98 16.20
C SER A 87 -3.63 4.10 15.18
N GLY A 88 -2.29 4.15 15.21
CA GLY A 88 -1.43 3.34 14.36
C GLY A 88 -1.64 1.83 14.57
N ILE A 89 -1.66 1.38 15.83
CA ILE A 89 -1.89 -0.04 16.18
C ILE A 89 -3.26 -0.52 15.72
N LEU A 90 -4.31 0.28 15.97
CA LEU A 90 -5.67 -0.06 15.54
C LEU A 90 -5.76 -0.18 14.01
N GLY A 91 -5.15 0.74 13.27
CA GLY A 91 -5.10 0.70 11.82
C GLY A 91 -4.36 -0.54 11.31
N MET A 92 -3.16 -0.82 11.85
CA MET A 92 -2.39 -2.02 11.47
C MET A 92 -3.17 -3.31 11.75
N ALA A 93 -3.76 -3.43 12.94
CA ALA A 93 -4.55 -4.60 13.32
C ALA A 93 -5.72 -4.80 12.37
N ALA A 94 -6.48 -3.74 12.07
CA ALA A 94 -7.59 -3.79 11.12
C ALA A 94 -7.14 -4.19 9.71
N GLY A 95 -5.99 -3.68 9.24
CA GLY A 95 -5.44 -4.01 7.92
C GLY A 95 -5.05 -5.49 7.80
N PHE A 96 -4.36 -6.02 8.82
CA PHE A 96 -4.01 -7.44 8.88
C PHE A 96 -5.23 -8.35 9.02
N ILE A 97 -6.22 -7.97 9.86
CA ILE A 97 -7.47 -8.72 10.01
C ILE A 97 -8.21 -8.78 8.67
N TRP A 98 -8.34 -7.65 7.97
CA TRP A 98 -9.02 -7.61 6.69
C TRP A 98 -8.33 -8.47 5.63
N GLY A 99 -7.00 -8.38 5.54
CA GLY A 99 -6.21 -9.28 4.68
C GLY A 99 -6.44 -10.76 5.02
N GLY A 100 -6.43 -11.09 6.31
CA GLY A 100 -6.70 -12.43 6.83
C GLY A 100 -8.09 -12.96 6.48
N ILE A 101 -9.12 -12.11 6.56
CA ILE A 101 -10.48 -12.44 6.15
C ILE A 101 -10.51 -12.80 4.66
N LEU A 102 -9.90 -11.98 3.79
CA LEU A 102 -9.88 -12.25 2.35
C LEU A 102 -9.17 -13.57 2.00
N LYS A 103 -8.07 -13.88 2.69
CA LYS A 103 -7.39 -15.16 2.55
C LYS A 103 -8.26 -16.33 3.01
N SER A 104 -8.88 -16.21 4.19
CA SER A 104 -9.78 -17.22 4.75
C SER A 104 -10.98 -17.51 3.85
N SER A 105 -11.54 -16.47 3.24
CA SER A 105 -12.66 -16.57 2.29
C SER A 105 -12.25 -17.05 0.89
N LYS A 106 -11.01 -17.54 0.70
CA LYS A 106 -10.45 -17.97 -0.60
C LYS A 106 -10.57 -16.91 -1.71
N SER A 107 -10.69 -15.65 -1.33
CA SER A 107 -10.90 -14.51 -2.22
C SER A 107 -9.61 -13.73 -2.38
N THR A 108 -8.49 -14.43 -2.55
CA THR A 108 -7.14 -13.85 -2.66
C THR A 108 -6.97 -12.97 -3.90
N HIS A 109 -7.82 -13.13 -4.91
CA HIS A 109 -7.90 -12.24 -6.07
C HIS A 109 -8.37 -10.82 -5.73
N LEU A 110 -9.00 -10.62 -4.57
CA LEU A 110 -9.41 -9.30 -4.06
C LEU A 110 -8.29 -8.59 -3.29
N LEU A 111 -7.16 -9.26 -3.02
CA LEU A 111 -5.98 -8.59 -2.49
C LEU A 111 -5.40 -7.71 -3.59
N TYR A 112 -4.98 -6.48 -3.22
CA TYR A 112 -4.33 -5.56 -4.17
C TYR A 112 -3.14 -6.23 -4.89
N PHE A 113 -2.27 -6.86 -4.11
CA PHE A 113 -1.26 -7.78 -4.63
C PHE A 113 -1.86 -9.17 -4.70
N SER A 114 -2.74 -9.42 -5.67
CA SER A 114 -3.16 -10.77 -5.98
C SER A 114 -2.02 -11.47 -6.71
N ALA A 115 -1.83 -12.78 -6.48
CA ALA A 115 -0.99 -13.60 -7.35
C ALA A 115 -1.60 -13.59 -8.75
N LEU A 116 -1.22 -12.61 -9.57
CA LEU A 116 -1.11 -12.81 -11.00
C LEU A 116 -0.32 -14.11 -11.16
N GLY A 117 -0.91 -15.10 -11.85
CA GLY A 117 -0.29 -16.41 -11.97
C GLY A 117 1.16 -16.21 -12.44
N ARG A 118 2.10 -17.04 -11.99
CA ARG A 118 3.52 -17.00 -12.42
C ARG A 118 3.73 -16.85 -13.94
N ASN A 119 2.70 -17.14 -14.74
CA ASN A 119 2.64 -17.02 -16.18
C ASN A 119 2.42 -15.58 -16.71
N ASP A 120 2.01 -14.61 -15.87
CA ASP A 120 1.74 -13.23 -16.29
C ASP A 120 2.93 -12.28 -16.04
N VAL A 121 3.98 -12.75 -15.37
CA VAL A 121 5.25 -12.02 -15.26
C VAL A 121 6.05 -12.26 -16.53
N CYS A 122 5.77 -11.45 -17.56
CA CYS A 122 6.54 -11.42 -18.78
C CYS A 122 7.95 -10.88 -18.50
N SER A 123 8.95 -11.76 -18.36
CA SER A 123 10.36 -11.33 -18.35
C SER A 123 10.74 -10.83 -19.75
N ARG A 124 11.39 -9.66 -19.84
CA ARG A 124 11.96 -9.22 -21.11
C ARG A 124 13.06 -10.23 -21.51
N PRO A 125 12.92 -10.97 -22.62
CA PRO A 125 13.92 -11.96 -23.01
C PRO A 125 15.26 -11.25 -23.26
N SER A 126 16.28 -11.62 -22.48
CA SER A 126 17.64 -11.05 -22.57
C SER A 126 18.31 -11.32 -23.91
N LYS A 127 17.88 -12.36 -24.63
CA LYS A 127 18.33 -12.68 -25.98
C LYS A 127 17.12 -12.57 -26.91
N GLN A 128 17.10 -11.53 -27.74
CA GLN A 128 16.04 -11.33 -28.71
C GLN A 128 16.42 -12.07 -29.98
N THR A 129 15.96 -13.33 -30.12
CA THR A 129 16.10 -14.01 -31.41
C THR A 129 15.00 -13.53 -32.35
N PHE A 130 15.35 -12.72 -33.33
CA PHE A 130 14.41 -12.27 -34.35
C PHE A 130 14.29 -13.35 -35.44
N LYS A 131 13.05 -13.77 -35.72
CA LYS A 131 12.73 -14.61 -36.87
C LYS A 131 12.49 -13.71 -38.08
N CYS A 132 13.50 -13.58 -38.94
CA CYS A 132 13.41 -12.80 -40.17
C CYS A 132 12.95 -13.70 -41.32
N GLU A 133 11.79 -13.40 -41.89
CA GLU A 133 11.30 -14.06 -43.09
C GLU A 133 11.75 -13.26 -44.32
N VAL A 134 12.59 -13.86 -45.17
CA VAL A 134 13.18 -13.20 -46.33
C VAL A 134 12.38 -13.53 -47.57
N TYR A 135 11.95 -12.51 -48.31
CA TYR A 135 11.15 -12.64 -49.53
C TYR A 135 11.90 -12.11 -50.75
N LYS A 136 11.71 -12.78 -51.90
CA LYS A 136 12.15 -12.29 -53.21
C LYS A 136 11.03 -12.57 -54.22
N ASN A 137 10.60 -11.53 -54.93
CA ASN A 137 9.48 -11.58 -55.89
C ASN A 137 8.20 -12.16 -55.28
N GLY A 138 7.87 -11.75 -54.04
CA GLY A 138 6.67 -12.22 -53.33
C GLY A 138 6.73 -13.66 -52.81
N LYS A 139 7.80 -14.42 -53.08
CA LYS A 139 7.99 -15.77 -52.55
C LYS A 139 8.99 -15.78 -51.40
N LYS A 140 8.67 -16.51 -50.34
CA LYS A 140 9.55 -16.73 -49.19
C LYS A 140 10.74 -17.58 -49.63
N ILE A 141 11.95 -17.06 -49.46
CA ILE A 141 13.20 -17.73 -49.88
C ILE A 141 14.05 -18.20 -48.70
N ALA A 142 13.89 -17.62 -47.51
CA ALA A 142 14.58 -18.09 -46.31
C ALA A 142 13.86 -17.65 -45.04
N THR A 143 14.09 -18.38 -43.96
CA THR A 143 13.83 -17.91 -42.60
C THR A 143 15.16 -17.87 -41.86
N LYS A 144 15.58 -16.70 -41.39
CA LYS A 144 16.80 -16.54 -40.60
C LYS A 144 16.46 -16.27 -39.15
N LEU A 145 17.19 -16.92 -38.25
CA LEU A 145 17.18 -16.60 -36.83
C LEU A 145 18.39 -15.70 -36.56
N SER A 146 18.15 -14.41 -36.32
CA SER A 146 19.20 -13.52 -35.81
C SER A 146 19.33 -13.75 -34.31
N LYS A 147 20.54 -13.99 -33.82
CA LYS A 147 20.84 -13.96 -32.38
C LYS A 147 21.18 -12.55 -31.92
#